data_AF-A0A8T2V4K0-F1
#
_entry.id   AF-A0A8T2V4K0-F1
#
_cell.length_a   1.000
_cell.length_b   1.000
_cell.length_c   1.000
_cell.angle_alpha   90.00
_cell.angle_beta   90.00
_cell.angle_gamma   90.00
#
_symmetry.space_group_name_H-M   'P 1'
#
loop_
_entity.id
_entity.type
_entity.pdbx_description
1 polymer ?
#
loop_
_entity_poly.entity_id
_entity_poly.type
_entity_poly.pdbx_seq_one_letter_code
_entity_poly.pdbx_strand_id
1 'polypeptide(L)'
;MFLKLCTGETGHSDTCGDREEIDPKADMKEAFKVFDKDGNGLISPLELRETLSGLGLLSSSRSLSRIHSMISKVDSDGDGHVSFTEFEAMMMGK
;
A
#
# COMPACT_ATOMS: atom_id res chain seq x y z
N MET A 1 4.67 -3.54 10.35
CA MET A 1 4.50 -2.21 10.96
C MET A 1 3.26 -1.45 10.45
N PHE A 2 2.42 -2.02 9.57
CA PHE A 2 1.18 -1.35 9.13
C PHE A 2 -0.13 -2.06 9.48
N LEU A 3 -0.10 -3.29 9.98
CA LEU A 3 -1.31 -3.95 10.50
C LEU A 3 -0.98 -4.76 11.75
N LYS A 4 -0.92 -4.09 12.91
CA LYS A 4 -0.94 -4.79 14.20
C LYS A 4 -1.49 -3.95 15.34
N LEU A 5 -2.55 -3.20 15.07
CA LEU A 5 -3.28 -2.45 16.08
C LEU A 5 -4.78 -2.72 15.87
N CYS A 6 -5.45 -3.07 16.96
CA CYS A 6 -6.83 -3.59 17.09
C CYS A 6 -6.89 -5.12 16.86
N THR A 7 -7.42 -5.97 17.76
CA THR A 7 -8.37 -5.82 18.88
C THR A 7 -8.27 -7.12 19.70
N GLY A 8 -8.19 -7.17 21.03
CA GLY A 8 -9.27 -6.86 21.98
C GLY A 8 -10.28 -8.01 22.03
N GLU A 9 -10.21 -8.86 23.05
CA GLU A 9 -11.09 -10.02 23.28
C GLU A 9 -12.53 -9.62 23.68
N THR A 10 -13.45 -10.57 23.44
CA THR A 10 -14.79 -10.80 24.06
C THR A 10 -16.06 -10.34 23.31
N GLY A 11 -16.96 -11.31 23.05
CA GLY A 11 -18.40 -11.14 23.29
C GLY A 11 -19.40 -11.25 22.12
N HIS A 12 -19.80 -12.50 21.80
CA HIS A 12 -21.16 -12.99 21.50
C HIS A 12 -22.21 -12.10 20.79
N SER A 13 -22.68 -12.50 19.59
CA SER A 13 -24.11 -12.71 19.23
C SER A 13 -24.30 -12.92 17.71
N ASP A 14 -25.25 -13.79 17.39
CA ASP A 14 -25.56 -14.40 16.11
C ASP A 14 -25.88 -13.41 14.97
N THR A 15 -25.18 -13.54 13.83
CA THR A 15 -25.72 -13.27 12.48
C THR A 15 -25.08 -14.20 11.47
N CYS A 16 -25.90 -14.68 10.54
CA CYS A 16 -25.59 -15.59 9.45
C CYS A 16 -25.37 -14.76 8.17
N GLY A 17 -24.22 -14.92 7.50
CA GLY A 17 -23.76 -14.13 6.35
C GLY A 17 -23.16 -12.79 6.79
N ASP A 18 -21.93 -12.40 6.45
CA ASP A 18 -21.11 -12.69 5.30
C ASP A 18 -19.73 -13.18 5.73
N ARG A 19 -19.27 -14.29 5.16
CA ARG A 19 -17.82 -14.47 5.01
C ARG A 19 -17.46 -13.42 3.97
N GLU A 20 -17.14 -12.20 4.42
CA GLU A 20 -16.44 -11.24 3.58
C GLU A 20 -15.14 -11.97 3.27
N GLU A 21 -15.13 -12.70 2.16
CA GLU A 21 -13.91 -13.06 1.48
C GLU A 21 -13.30 -11.70 1.19
N ILE A 22 -12.45 -11.25 2.12
CA ILE A 22 -11.56 -10.12 1.89
C ILE A 22 -10.72 -10.63 0.73
N ASP A 23 -11.23 -10.40 -0.48
CA ASP A 23 -10.56 -10.75 -1.71
C ASP A 23 -9.23 -10.03 -1.55
N PRO A 24 -8.10 -10.75 -1.40
CA PRO A 24 -6.82 -10.08 -1.18
C PRO A 24 -6.52 -9.10 -2.32
N LYS A 25 -7.12 -9.34 -3.49
CA LYS A 25 -7.17 -8.45 -4.64
C LYS A 25 -7.95 -7.16 -4.41
N ALA A 26 -9.09 -7.20 -3.72
CA ALA A 26 -9.89 -6.01 -3.41
C ALA A 26 -9.14 -5.11 -2.43
N ASP A 27 -8.58 -5.68 -1.37
CA ASP A 27 -7.79 -4.96 -0.36
C ASP A 27 -6.53 -4.32 -0.98
N MET A 28 -5.84 -5.05 -1.86
CA MET A 28 -4.72 -4.50 -2.63
C MET A 28 -5.13 -3.36 -3.56
N LYS A 29 -6.30 -3.45 -4.20
CA LYS A 29 -6.77 -2.40 -5.11
C LYS A 29 -7.15 -1.12 -4.37
N GLU A 30 -7.74 -1.27 -3.18
CA GLU A 30 -8.04 -0.16 -2.27
C GLU A 30 -6.75 0.51 -1.77
N ALA A 31 -5.79 -0.28 -1.31
CA ALA A 31 -4.47 0.22 -0.91
C ALA A 31 -3.79 0.94 -2.07
N PHE A 32 -3.80 0.35 -3.28
CA PHE A 32 -3.18 0.94 -4.46
C PHE A 32 -3.83 2.29 -4.82
N LYS A 33 -5.16 2.40 -4.75
CA LYS A 33 -5.89 3.66 -4.94
C LYS A 33 -5.55 4.78 -3.96
N VAL A 34 -5.10 4.43 -2.75
CA VAL A 34 -4.67 5.44 -1.77
C VAL A 34 -3.35 6.08 -2.21
N PHE A 35 -2.49 5.31 -2.88
CA PHE A 35 -1.19 5.77 -3.38
C PHE A 35 -1.26 6.35 -4.80
N ASP A 36 -1.98 5.70 -5.72
CA ASP A 36 -2.21 6.13 -7.11
C ASP A 36 -3.34 7.16 -7.15
N LYS A 37 -2.97 8.44 -7.20
CA LYS A 37 -3.89 9.58 -7.17
C LYS A 37 -4.51 9.84 -8.53
N ASP A 38 -3.76 9.59 -9.59
CA ASP A 38 -4.18 9.80 -10.97
C ASP A 38 -4.99 8.61 -11.53
N GLY A 39 -4.96 7.45 -10.86
CA GLY A 39 -5.71 6.26 -11.23
C GLY A 39 -5.15 5.57 -12.49
N ASN A 40 -3.86 5.77 -12.78
CA ASN A 40 -3.20 5.24 -13.96
C ASN A 40 -2.74 3.77 -13.79
N GLY A 41 -2.84 3.21 -12.58
CA GLY A 41 -2.39 1.87 -12.24
C GLY A 41 -0.87 1.77 -11.97
N LEU A 42 -0.19 2.90 -11.79
CA LEU A 42 1.25 3.02 -11.56
C LEU A 42 1.51 4.08 -10.48
N ILE A 43 2.16 3.69 -9.38
CA ILE A 43 2.50 4.65 -8.33
C ILE A 43 3.80 5.33 -8.69
N SER A 44 3.70 6.62 -9.03
CA SER A 44 4.87 7.44 -9.34
C SER A 44 5.65 7.82 -8.08
N PRO A 45 6.96 8.09 -8.17
CA PRO A 45 7.76 8.57 -7.04
C PRO A 45 7.20 9.85 -6.41
N LEU A 46 6.56 10.68 -7.24
CA LEU A 46 5.89 11.89 -6.80
C LEU A 46 4.63 11.56 -5.98
N GLU A 47 3.79 10.63 -6.45
CA GLU A 47 2.56 10.22 -5.76
C GLU A 47 2.87 9.49 -4.45
N LEU A 48 3.89 8.62 -4.45
CA LEU A 48 4.39 7.98 -3.25
C LEU A 48 4.89 9.02 -2.24
N ARG A 49 5.57 10.08 -2.71
CA ARG A 49 6.01 11.19 -1.85
C ARG A 49 4.84 11.92 -1.23
N GLU A 50 3.87 12.34 -2.03
CA GLU A 50 2.70 13.09 -1.58
C GLU A 50 1.93 12.28 -0.53
N THR A 51 1.75 10.97 -0.78
CA THR A 51 1.05 10.07 0.13
C THR A 51 1.83 9.84 1.43
N LEU A 52 3.14 9.61 1.37
CA LEU A 52 3.99 9.42 2.55
C LEU A 52 4.18 10.72 3.36
N SER A 53 4.18 11.88 2.71
CA SER A 53 4.17 13.18 3.38
C SER A 53 2.82 13.48 4.01
N GLY A 54 1.71 13.11 3.36
CA GLY A 54 0.35 13.21 3.92
C GLY A 54 0.13 12.32 5.15
N LEU A 55 0.80 11.16 5.22
CA LEU A 55 0.80 10.26 6.37
C LEU A 55 1.73 10.71 7.51
N GLY A 56 2.47 11.81 7.34
CA GLY A 56 3.43 12.31 8.34
C GLY A 56 4.69 11.46 8.52
N LEU A 57 4.90 10.47 7.64
CA LEU A 57 6.09 9.61 7.62
C LEU A 57 7.31 10.31 7.00
N LEU A 58 7.09 11.33 6.17
CA LEU A 58 8.14 12.11 5.51
C LEU A 58 7.90 13.62 5.69
N SER A 59 8.45 14.19 6.76
CA SER A 59 8.28 15.61 7.13
C SER A 59 9.45 16.53 6.70
N SER A 60 10.33 16.13 5.78
CA SER A 60 11.52 16.94 5.44
C SER A 60 12.11 16.72 4.04
N SER A 61 12.87 17.72 3.57
CA SER A 61 13.58 17.80 2.27
C SER A 61 14.51 16.60 1.95
N ARG A 62 14.85 15.77 2.94
CA ARG A 62 15.58 14.48 2.77
C ARG A 62 14.74 13.34 2.17
N SER A 63 13.54 13.63 1.67
CA SER A 63 12.55 12.65 1.23
C SER A 63 12.91 11.91 -0.07
N LEU A 64 13.47 12.61 -1.07
CA LEU A 64 13.65 12.04 -2.42
C LEU A 64 14.57 10.82 -2.47
N SER A 65 15.71 10.85 -1.76
CA SER A 65 16.64 9.72 -1.73
C SER A 65 16.02 8.49 -1.04
N ARG A 66 15.20 8.71 -0.01
CA ARG A 66 14.49 7.63 0.68
C ARG A 66 13.41 7.02 -0.20
N ILE A 67 12.68 7.84 -0.95
CA ILE A 67 11.66 7.40 -1.89
C ILE A 67 12.28 6.60 -3.02
N HIS A 68 13.36 7.08 -3.63
CA HIS A 68 14.11 6.31 -4.62
C HIS A 68 14.59 4.96 -4.07
N SER A 69 15.06 4.92 -2.82
CA SER A 69 15.49 3.67 -2.19
C SER A 69 14.33 2.74 -1.80
N MET A 70 13.12 3.26 -1.60
CA MET A 70 11.91 2.46 -1.39
C MET A 70 11.40 1.88 -2.71
N ILE A 71 11.36 2.71 -3.76
CA ILE A 71 10.93 2.31 -5.10
C ILE A 71 11.88 1.27 -5.64
N SER A 72 13.20 1.52 -5.66
CA SER A 72 14.21 0.56 -6.13
C SER A 72 14.22 -0.79 -5.40
N LYS A 73 13.54 -0.94 -4.26
CA LYS A 73 13.38 -2.24 -3.57
C LYS A 73 12.20 -3.06 -4.08
N VAL A 74 11.25 -2.41 -4.72
CA VAL A 74 9.97 -2.98 -5.19
C VAL A 74 9.96 -3.01 -6.71
N ASP A 75 10.40 -1.89 -7.31
CA ASP A 75 10.68 -1.70 -8.73
C ASP A 75 11.72 -2.72 -9.20
N SER A 76 11.21 -3.76 -9.86
CA SER A 76 12.00 -4.89 -10.36
C SER A 76 12.36 -4.70 -11.83
N ASP A 77 11.57 -3.91 -12.56
CA ASP A 77 11.83 -3.61 -13.98
C ASP A 77 12.67 -2.35 -14.19
N GLY A 78 12.80 -1.50 -13.18
CA GLY A 78 13.66 -0.32 -13.16
C GLY A 78 13.05 0.90 -13.86
N ASP A 79 11.73 0.95 -14.07
CA ASP A 79 11.05 2.10 -14.67
C ASP A 79 10.90 3.29 -13.71
N GLY A 80 11.27 3.10 -12.44
CA GLY A 80 11.19 4.10 -11.39
C GLY A 80 9.78 4.37 -10.88
N HIS A 81 8.81 3.53 -11.25
CA HIS A 81 7.43 3.53 -10.78
C HIS A 81 7.13 2.19 -10.12
N VAL A 82 5.96 2.06 -9.48
CA VAL A 82 5.50 0.76 -8.95
C VAL A 82 4.22 0.41 -9.65
N SER A 83 4.27 -0.62 -10.50
CA SER A 83 3.09 -1.14 -11.18
C SER A 83 2.22 -1.97 -10.23
N PHE A 84 0.94 -2.10 -10.56
CA PHE A 84 0.02 -2.96 -9.80
C PHE A 84 0.59 -4.38 -9.61
N THR A 85 1.20 -4.95 -10.66
CA THR A 85 1.79 -6.29 -10.65
C THR A 85 2.95 -6.41 -9.66
N GLU A 86 3.81 -5.39 -9.56
CA GLU A 86 4.94 -5.39 -8.62
C GLU A 86 4.47 -5.20 -7.18
N PHE A 87 3.45 -4.37 -6.98
CA PHE A 87 2.79 -4.24 -5.69
C PHE A 87 2.12 -5.55 -5.25
N GLU A 88 1.47 -6.28 -6.19
CA GLU A 88 0.97 -7.63 -5.92
C GLU A 88 2.10 -8.57 -5.52
N ALA A 89 3.20 -8.58 -6.28
CA ALA A 89 4.35 -9.44 -5.99
C ALA A 89 4.96 -9.17 -4.61
N MET A 90 5.02 -7.89 -4.21
CA MET A 90 5.50 -7.46 -2.90
C MET A 90 4.60 -7.95 -1.76
N MET A 91 3.27 -7.83 -1.91
CA MET A 91 2.29 -8.25 -0.90
C MET A 91 2.13 -9.78 -0.84
N MET A 92 2.23 -10.46 -1.99
CA MET A 92 2.01 -11.90 -2.12
C MET A 92 3.25 -12.74 -1.79
N GLY A 93 4.40 -12.11 -1.56
CA GLY A 93 5.60 -12.69 -0.96
C GLY A 93 6.03 -14.03 -1.56
N LYS A 94 6.69 -14.00 -2.72
CA LYS A 94 7.49 -15.13 -3.21
C LYS A 94 8.96 -14.94 -2.91
#